data_AF-A0A1J5NA95-F1
#
_entry.id   AF-A0A1J5NA95-F1
#
_cell.length_a   1.000
_cell.length_b   1.000
_cell.length_c   1.000
_cell.angle_alpha   90.00
_cell.angle_beta   90.00
_cell.angle_gamma   90.00
#
_symmetry.space_group_name_H-M   'P 1'
#
loop_
_entity.id
_entity.type
_entity.pdbx_description
1 polymer ?
#
loop_
_entity_poly.entity_id
_entity_poly.type
_entity_poly.pdbx_seq_one_letter_code
_entity_poly.pdbx_strand_id
1 'polypeptide(L)'
;MDFSHIPAFLGSFLNFLDSPEWRAWPFNSGFGEQILPAVARLLFVTLIMGVILLFLRLLFGPGGPLRDKELEEEARQETERERAELKERLDAGEISEADYKIEMKRLKD
;
A
#
# COMPACT_ATOMS: atom_id res chain seq x y z
N MET A 1 -12.56 10.71 36.72
CA MET A 1 -13.06 10.39 35.37
C MET A 1 -14.49 9.94 35.52
N ASP A 2 -15.42 10.62 34.85
CA ASP A 2 -16.86 10.32 34.93
C ASP A 2 -17.20 9.25 33.88
N PHE A 3 -17.44 8.02 34.32
CA PHE A 3 -17.70 6.87 33.46
C PHE A 3 -19.21 6.65 33.20
N SER A 4 -20.07 7.54 33.68
CA SER A 4 -21.54 7.42 33.56
C SER A 4 -22.09 7.67 32.15
N HIS A 5 -21.28 8.28 31.26
CA HIS A 5 -21.65 8.55 29.87
C HIS A 5 -21.32 7.43 28.88
N ILE A 6 -20.48 6.46 29.26
CA ILE A 6 -20.09 5.32 28.42
C ILE A 6 -21.30 4.45 28.01
N PRO A 7 -22.26 4.14 28.91
CA PRO A 7 -23.45 3.36 28.55
C PRO A 7 -24.34 4.09 27.53
N ALA A 8 -24.45 5.42 27.65
CA ALA A 8 -25.25 6.24 26.74
C ALA A 8 -24.61 6.34 25.34
N PHE A 9 -23.28 6.50 25.28
CA PHE A 9 -22.54 6.48 24.03
C PHE A 9 -22.64 5.12 23.33
N LEU A 10 -22.43 4.02 24.05
CA LEU A 10 -22.57 2.67 23.50
C LEU A 10 -24.00 2.38 23.05
N GLY A 11 -25.01 2.77 23.83
CA GLY A 11 -26.41 2.65 23.43
C GLY A 11 -26.75 3.45 22.16
N SER A 12 -26.27 4.70 22.06
CA SER A 12 -26.47 5.53 20.86
C SER A 12 -25.74 4.96 19.63
N PHE A 13 -24.54 4.41 19.83
CA PHE A 13 -23.78 3.79 18.75
C PHE A 13 -24.44 2.52 18.25
N LEU A 14 -24.93 1.66 19.14
CA LEU A 14 -25.67 0.45 18.76
C LEU A 14 -27.00 0.77 18.05
N ASN A 15 -27.72 1.80 18.50
CA ASN A 15 -28.92 2.29 17.81
C ASN A 15 -28.61 2.85 16.41
N PHE A 16 -27.47 3.54 16.25
CA PHE A 16 -27.00 4.01 14.94
C PHE A 16 -26.68 2.83 14.00
N LEU A 17 -26.02 1.78 14.51
CA LEU A 17 -25.75 0.58 13.72
C LEU A 17 -27.02 -0.15 13.28
N ASP A 18 -28.13 -0.01 14.02
CA ASP A 18 -29.41 -0.62 13.66
C ASP A 18 -30.31 0.30 12.81
N SER A 19 -29.82 1.51 12.48
CA SER A 19 -30.59 2.47 11.68
C SER A 19 -30.79 1.99 10.24
N PRO A 20 -31.90 2.37 9.58
CA PRO A 20 -32.14 2.03 8.17
C PRO A 20 -31.03 2.51 7.23
N GLU A 21 -30.43 3.67 7.53
CA GLU A 21 -29.34 4.28 6.75
C GLU A 21 -28.05 3.46 6.86
N TRP A 22 -27.73 2.96 8.06
CA TRP A 22 -26.56 2.09 8.26
C TRP A 22 -26.79 0.68 7.68
N ARG A 23 -28.02 0.15 7.78
CA ARG A 23 -28.40 -1.11 7.13
C ARG A 23 -28.41 -1.02 5.62
N ALA A 24 -28.65 0.16 5.06
CA ALA A 24 -28.55 0.44 3.64
C ALA A 24 -27.09 0.59 3.15
N TRP A 25 -26.13 0.65 4.06
CA TRP A 25 -24.72 0.72 3.70
C TRP A 25 -24.34 -0.49 2.84
N PRO A 26 -23.57 -0.29 1.77
CA PRO A 26 -23.28 -1.33 0.81
C PRO A 26 -22.27 -2.35 1.35
N PHE A 27 -22.22 -2.64 2.64
CA PHE A 27 -21.42 -3.75 3.19
C PHE A 27 -22.25 -4.62 4.13
N ASN A 28 -23.52 -4.28 4.33
CA ASN A 28 -24.44 -5.04 5.16
C ASN A 28 -25.29 -6.02 4.33
N SER A 29 -25.90 -7.01 4.99
CA SER A 29 -26.61 -8.17 4.42
C SER A 29 -27.93 -7.82 3.71
N GLY A 30 -28.45 -6.60 3.88
CA GLY A 30 -29.75 -6.20 3.33
C GLY A 30 -29.81 -5.96 1.81
N PHE A 31 -28.66 -5.92 1.13
CA PHE A 31 -28.55 -5.70 -0.32
C PHE A 31 -27.86 -6.89 -1.04
N GLY A 32 -27.83 -8.06 -0.40
CA GLY A 32 -27.01 -9.22 -0.77
C GLY A 32 -27.54 -10.13 -1.88
N GLU A 33 -28.73 -9.87 -2.44
CA GLU A 33 -29.30 -10.77 -3.46
C GLU A 33 -28.96 -10.38 -4.91
N GLN A 34 -28.29 -9.24 -5.12
CA GLN A 34 -27.98 -8.75 -6.47
C GLN A 34 -26.47 -8.67 -6.71
N ILE A 35 -26.01 -9.32 -7.78
CA ILE A 35 -24.60 -9.42 -8.18
C ILE A 35 -24.00 -8.03 -8.46
N LEU A 36 -24.78 -7.10 -9.02
CA LEU A 36 -24.31 -5.78 -9.42
C LEU A 36 -23.86 -4.91 -8.22
N PRO A 37 -24.65 -4.76 -7.14
CA PRO A 37 -24.19 -4.15 -5.89
C PRO A 37 -22.94 -4.81 -5.31
N ALA A 38 -22.81 -6.14 -5.37
CA ALA A 38 -21.63 -6.84 -4.88
C ALA A 38 -20.35 -6.46 -5.64
N VAL A 39 -20.42 -6.40 -6.97
CA VAL A 39 -19.29 -5.98 -7.83
C VAL A 39 -18.93 -4.51 -7.60
N ALA A 40 -19.92 -3.63 -7.49
CA ALA A 40 -19.68 -2.21 -7.23
C ALA A 40 -18.94 -1.98 -5.91
N ARG A 41 -19.28 -2.75 -4.86
CA ARG A 41 -18.58 -2.72 -3.56
C ARG A 41 -17.13 -3.15 -3.70
N LEU A 42 -16.87 -4.25 -4.39
CA LEU A 42 -15.52 -4.77 -4.58
C LEU A 42 -14.65 -3.79 -5.37
N LEU A 43 -15.20 -3.17 -6.41
CA LEU A 43 -14.52 -2.10 -7.16
C LEU A 43 -14.23 -0.89 -6.28
N PHE A 44 -15.19 -0.46 -5.46
CA PHE A 44 -15.00 0.66 -4.56
C PHE A 44 -13.93 0.39 -3.50
N VAL A 45 -13.92 -0.81 -2.90
CA VAL A 45 -12.87 -1.22 -1.95
C VAL A 45 -11.52 -1.27 -2.64
N THR A 46 -11.44 -1.87 -3.83
CA THR A 46 -10.20 -1.92 -4.61
C THR A 46 -9.68 -0.52 -4.94
N LEU A 47 -10.59 0.40 -5.28
CA LEU A 47 -10.25 1.79 -5.56
C LEU A 47 -9.67 2.49 -4.32
N ILE A 48 -10.36 2.40 -3.17
CA ILE A 48 -9.87 2.98 -1.92
C ILE A 48 -8.52 2.37 -1.55
N MET A 49 -8.38 1.05 -1.64
CA MET A 49 -7.13 0.36 -1.36
C MET A 49 -6.01 0.86 -2.27
N GLY A 50 -6.27 1.01 -3.56
CA GLY A 50 -5.31 1.57 -4.51
C GLY A 50 -4.89 3.00 -4.16
N VAL A 51 -5.84 3.84 -3.73
CA VAL A 51 -5.55 5.21 -3.27
C VAL A 51 -4.69 5.20 -2.01
N ILE A 52 -4.99 4.32 -1.03
CA ILE A 52 -4.19 4.17 0.19
C ILE A 52 -2.76 3.72 -0.16
N LEU A 53 -2.61 2.70 -1.01
CA LEU A 53 -1.30 2.22 -1.46
C LEU A 53 -0.51 3.31 -2.19
N LEU A 54 -1.17 4.09 -3.05
CA LEU A 54 -0.54 5.21 -3.74
C LEU A 54 -0.10 6.30 -2.75
N PHE A 55 -0.95 6.63 -1.77
CA PHE A 55 -0.64 7.60 -0.75
C PHE A 55 0.56 7.16 0.09
N LEU A 56 0.58 5.89 0.54
CA LEU A 56 1.71 5.32 1.25
C LEU A 56 2.97 5.27 0.37
N ARG A 57 2.84 4.96 -0.92
CA ARG A 57 3.95 4.99 -1.88
C ARG A 57 4.51 6.39 -2.06
N LEU A 58 3.69 7.44 -2.06
CA LEU A 58 4.16 8.82 -2.12
C LEU A 58 4.82 9.27 -0.81
N LEU A 59 4.30 8.80 0.32
CA LEU A 59 4.73 9.27 1.64
C LEU A 59 6.00 8.55 2.14
N PHE A 60 6.10 7.25 1.88
CA PHE A 60 7.15 6.34 2.36
C PHE A 60 7.97 5.70 1.23
N GLY A 61 7.65 5.99 -0.04
CA GLY A 61 8.45 5.52 -1.19
C GLY A 61 9.82 6.20 -1.30
N PRO A 62 10.56 5.94 -2.39
CA PRO A 62 11.84 6.59 -2.64
C PRO A 62 11.63 8.10 -2.76
N GLY A 63 12.34 8.87 -1.94
CA GLY A 63 12.15 10.33 -1.83
C GLY A 63 10.87 10.77 -1.10
N GLY A 64 10.16 9.85 -0.43
CA GLY A 64 8.99 10.19 0.38
C GLY A 64 9.37 10.98 1.65
N PRO A 65 8.60 12.00 2.06
CA PRO A 65 9.00 12.91 3.13
C PRO A 65 8.95 12.29 4.53
N LEU A 66 8.29 11.15 4.71
CA LEU A 66 8.25 10.41 5.99
C LEU A 66 9.10 9.14 5.98
N ARG A 67 9.93 8.93 4.95
CA ARG A 67 10.85 7.80 4.93
C ARG A 67 12.07 8.12 5.81
N ASP A 68 12.43 7.18 6.68
CA ASP A 68 13.63 7.30 7.50
C ASP A 68 14.89 7.27 6.63
N LYS A 69 15.83 8.16 6.94
CA LYS A 69 17.07 8.34 6.17
C LYS A 69 17.99 7.12 6.24
N GLU A 70 17.99 6.40 7.35
CA GLU A 70 18.78 5.17 7.51
C GLU A 70 18.34 4.09 6.51
N LEU A 71 17.02 3.93 6.29
CA LEU A 71 16.46 3.02 5.29
C LEU A 71 16.72 3.49 3.84
N GLU A 72 16.98 4.77 3.63
CA GLU A 72 17.40 5.30 2.32
C GLU A 72 18.89 5.03 2.05
N GLU A 73 19.72 5.15 3.08
CA GLU A 73 21.14 4.85 3.00
C GLU A 73 21.41 3.35 2.79
N GLU A 74 20.68 2.46 3.48
CA GLU A 74 20.80 1.01 3.26
C GLU A 74 20.43 0.60 1.83
N ALA A 75 19.29 1.10 1.32
CA ALA A 75 18.85 0.81 -0.05
C ALA A 75 19.84 1.34 -1.10
N ARG A 76 20.44 2.51 -0.86
CA ARG A 76 21.51 3.05 -1.71
C ARG A 76 22.75 2.18 -1.68
N GLN A 77 23.18 1.73 -0.50
CA GLN A 77 24.34 0.85 -0.35
C GLN A 77 24.12 -0.49 -1.04
N GLU A 78 22.93 -1.07 -0.96
CA GLU A 78 22.58 -2.32 -1.65
C GLU A 78 22.64 -2.14 -3.18
N THR A 79 22.03 -1.07 -3.70
CA THR A 79 22.10 -0.75 -5.14
C THR A 79 23.54 -0.50 -5.60
N GLU A 80 24.35 0.18 -4.79
CA GLU A 80 25.77 0.43 -5.10
C GLU A 80 26.59 -0.87 -5.09
N ARG A 81 26.30 -1.80 -4.18
CA ARG A 81 26.92 -3.14 -4.14
C ARG A 81 26.56 -3.96 -5.37
N GLU A 82 25.27 -4.05 -5.71
CA GLU A 82 24.82 -4.78 -6.89
C GLU A 82 25.47 -4.25 -8.18
N ARG A 83 25.63 -2.92 -8.30
CA ARG A 83 26.34 -2.30 -9.43
C ARG A 83 27.84 -2.63 -9.44
N ALA A 84 28.48 -2.67 -8.27
CA ALA A 84 29.89 -3.02 -8.14
C ALA A 84 30.13 -4.48 -8.53
N GLU A 85 29.29 -5.40 -8.06
CA GLU A 85 29.33 -6.82 -8.42
C GLU A 85 29.08 -7.02 -9.92
N LEU A 86 28.12 -6.28 -10.50
CA LEU A 86 27.85 -6.34 -11.94
C LEU A 86 29.07 -5.90 -12.76
N LYS A 87 29.79 -4.88 -12.27
CA LYS A 87 31.01 -4.38 -12.91
C LYS A 87 32.16 -5.36 -12.77
N GLU A 88 32.35 -5.97 -11.60
CA GLU A 88 33.38 -6.99 -11.38
C GLU A 88 33.16 -8.20 -12.30
N ARG A 89 31.90 -8.64 -12.48
CA ARG A 89 31.55 -9.71 -13.40
C ARG A 89 31.83 -9.36 -14.86
N LEU A 90 31.66 -8.09 -15.25
CA LEU A 90 32.04 -7.61 -16.57
C LEU A 90 33.56 -7.60 -16.74
N ASP A 91 34.29 -7.08 -15.75
CA ASP A 91 35.76 -6.99 -15.76
C ASP A 91 36.41 -8.39 -15.74
N ALA A 92 35.77 -9.37 -15.07
CA ALA A 92 36.14 -10.78 -15.08
C ALA A 92 35.74 -11.51 -16.39
N GLY A 93 34.97 -10.87 -17.28
CA GLY A 93 34.52 -11.43 -18.55
C GLY A 93 33.43 -12.49 -18.41
N GLU A 94 32.77 -12.60 -17.26
CA GLU A 94 31.69 -13.56 -17.00
C GLU A 94 30.37 -13.17 -17.65
N ILE A 95 30.19 -11.88 -17.94
CA ILE A 95 29.01 -11.34 -18.62
C ILE A 95 29.45 -10.51 -19.82
N SER A 96 28.63 -10.49 -20.87
CA SER A 96 28.91 -9.66 -22.05
C SER A 96 28.59 -8.19 -21.77
N GLU A 97 29.19 -7.28 -22.56
CA GLU A 97 28.84 -5.85 -22.49
C GLU A 97 27.35 -5.59 -22.75
N ALA A 98 26.69 -6.45 -23.54
CA ALA A 98 25.27 -6.32 -23.83
C ALA A 98 24.42 -6.67 -22.59
N ASP A 99 24.78 -7.75 -21.88
CA ASP A 99 24.10 -8.19 -20.65
C ASP A 99 24.31 -7.19 -19.52
N TYR A 100 25.54 -6.66 -19.37
CA TYR A 100 25.84 -5.61 -18.43
C TYR A 100 24.98 -4.35 -18.66
N LYS A 101 24.81 -3.92 -19.92
CA LYS A 101 23.97 -2.75 -20.24
C LYS A 101 22.49 -2.97 -19.92
N ILE A 102 21.98 -4.20 -20.05
CA ILE A 102 20.58 -4.54 -19.75
C ILE A 102 20.35 -4.53 -18.23
N GLU A 103 21.22 -5.21 -17.47
CA GLU A 103 21.08 -5.29 -16.01
C GLU A 103 21.37 -3.94 -15.33
N MET A 104 22.34 -3.17 -15.83
CA MET A 104 22.59 -1.81 -15.35
C MET A 104 21.40 -0.87 -15.59
N LYS A 105 20.61 -1.12 -16.64
CA LYS A 105 19.38 -0.37 -16.90
C LYS A 105 18.27 -0.74 -15.92
N ARG A 106 18.17 -2.00 -15.49
CA ARG A 106 17.23 -2.45 -14.44
C ARG A 106 17.56 -1.85 -13.08
N LEU A 107 18.85 -1.72 -12.76
CA LEU A 107 19.33 -1.11 -11.50
C LEU A 107 19.13 0.42 -11.42
N LYS A 108 18.56 1.05 -12.46
CA LYS A 108 18.34 2.50 -12.54
C LYS A 108 16.89 2.91 -12.25
N ASP A 109 15.95 1.96 -12.29
CA ASP A 109 14.52 2.15 -12.04
C ASP A 109 14.14 1.70 -10.61
#